data_AF-A0A4Y2UAP0-F1
#
_entry.id   AF-A0A4Y2UAP0-F1
#
_cell.length_a   1.000
_cell.length_b   1.000
_cell.length_c   1.000
_cell.angle_alpha   90.00
_cell.angle_beta   90.00
_cell.angle_gamma   90.00
#
_symmetry.space_group_name_H-M   'P 1'
#
loop_
_entity.id
_entity.type
_entity.pdbx_description
1 polymer ?
#
loop_
_entity_poly.entity_id
_entity_poly.type
_entity_poly.pdbx_seq_one_letter_code
_entity_poly.pdbx_strand_id
1 'polypeptide(L)'
;MWDNVRRACGIYPEKRIFCLRKNGQEVRNTSELVDVLSETFASICSVSNYTEPFLTHKNRIKLRFQTTKHLSYNTDLTIFELHTKLSVIKHTSPGPDELTYSILQHLSEHCLLNILKCLLIKLHG
;
A
#
# COMPACT_ATOMS: atom_id res chain seq x y z
N MET A 1 31.80 5.62 -22.22
CA MET A 1 32.84 4.69 -21.74
C MET A 1 32.80 4.50 -20.22
N TRP A 2 32.75 5.58 -19.44
CA TRP A 2 32.67 5.54 -17.97
C TRP A 2 31.46 4.82 -17.37
N ASP A 3 30.29 4.87 -18.01
CA ASP A 3 29.10 4.16 -17.51
C ASP A 3 29.26 2.64 -17.53
N ASN A 4 30.03 2.10 -18.47
CA ASN A 4 30.29 0.65 -18.54
C ASN A 4 31.26 0.22 -17.44
N VAL A 5 32.25 1.06 -17.11
CA VAL A 5 33.18 0.83 -15.99
C VAL A 5 32.42 0.84 -14.67
N ARG A 6 31.53 1.82 -14.46
CA ARG A 6 30.70 1.88 -13.24
C ARG A 6 29.82 0.64 -13.07
N ARG A 7 29.16 0.18 -14.15
CA ARG A 7 28.35 -1.05 -14.13
C ARG A 7 29.19 -2.30 -13.83
N ALA A 8 30.39 -2.42 -14.40
CA ALA A 8 31.29 -3.53 -14.11
C ALA A 8 31.75 -3.55 -12.64
N CYS A 9 31.83 -2.38 -11.99
CA CYS A 9 32.10 -2.24 -10.56
C CYS A 9 30.84 -2.36 -9.67
N GLY A 10 29.69 -2.78 -10.22
CA GLY A 10 28.44 -2.93 -9.47
C GLY A 10 27.71 -1.61 -9.15
N ILE A 11 28.20 -0.48 -9.68
CA ILE A 11 27.59 0.85 -9.51
C ILE A 11 26.65 1.08 -10.68
N TYR A 12 25.36 0.86 -10.44
CA TYR A 12 24.31 1.11 -11.42
C TYR A 12 23.80 2.55 -11.26
N PRO A 13 23.95 3.42 -12.27
CA PRO A 13 23.28 4.72 -12.23
C PRO A 13 21.77 4.49 -12.16
N GLU A 14 21.09 5.31 -11.38
CA GLU A 14 19.64 5.26 -11.22
C GLU A 14 18.97 5.45 -12.59
N LYS A 15 18.42 4.38 -13.15
CA LYS A 15 17.67 4.44 -14.40
C LYS A 15 16.25 4.85 -14.09
N ARG A 16 15.91 6.11 -14.37
CA ARG A 16 14.50 6.52 -14.46
C ARG A 16 13.95 6.16 -15.83
N ILE A 17 13.01 5.23 -15.86
CA ILE A 17 12.28 4.85 -17.07
C ILE A 17 11.08 5.80 -17.18
N PHE A 18 11.13 6.72 -18.13
CA PHE A 18 10.01 7.59 -18.47
C PHE A 18 9.34 7.06 -19.74
N CYS A 19 8.34 6.19 -19.56
CA CYS A 19 7.59 5.60 -20.67
C CYS A 19 6.27 6.31 -20.97
N LEU A 20 5.81 7.17 -20.05
CA LEU A 20 4.52 7.84 -20.12
C LEU A 20 4.64 9.14 -20.91
N ARG A 21 3.69 9.35 -21.83
CA ARG A 21 3.58 10.56 -22.62
C ARG A 21 2.21 11.19 -22.43
N LYS A 22 2.18 12.50 -22.20
CA LYS A 22 0.96 13.31 -22.21
C LYS A 22 1.08 14.31 -23.37
N ASN A 23 0.09 14.35 -24.26
CA ASN A 23 0.08 15.25 -25.43
C ASN A 23 1.35 15.16 -26.31
N GLY A 24 1.91 13.95 -26.45
CA GLY A 24 3.13 13.72 -27.24
C GLY A 24 4.44 14.07 -26.54
N GLN A 25 4.40 14.67 -25.33
CA GLN A 25 5.58 14.98 -24.53
C GLN A 25 5.80 13.92 -23.44
N GLU A 26 7.07 13.59 -23.19
CA GLU A 26 7.48 12.64 -22.16
C GLU A 26 7.36 13.26 -20.77
N VAL A 27 6.70 12.56 -19.86
CA VAL A 27 6.48 13.01 -18.48
C VAL A 27 7.70 12.64 -17.65
N ARG A 28 8.44 13.65 -17.18
CA ARG A 28 9.70 13.46 -16.44
C ARG A 28 9.59 13.74 -14.94
N ASN A 29 8.53 14.43 -14.53
CA ASN A 29 8.28 14.74 -13.13
C ASN A 29 7.45 13.63 -12.47
N THR A 30 7.82 13.21 -11.25
CA THR A 30 7.12 12.14 -10.53
C THR A 30 5.68 12.50 -10.17
N SER A 31 5.41 13.75 -9.77
CA SER A 31 4.04 14.22 -9.48
C SER A 31 3.19 14.17 -10.75
N GLU A 32 3.71 14.71 -11.84
CA GLU A 32 3.02 14.71 -13.13
C GLU A 32 2.79 13.28 -13.66
N LEU A 33 3.70 12.35 -13.38
CA LEU A 33 3.55 10.94 -13.70
C LEU A 33 2.38 10.32 -12.94
N VAL A 34 2.27 10.60 -11.64
CA VAL A 34 1.15 10.16 -10.79
C VAL A 34 -0.16 10.77 -11.27
N ASP A 35 -0.16 12.06 -11.64
CA ASP A 35 -1.33 12.75 -12.17
C ASP A 35 -1.81 12.12 -13.48
N VAL A 36 -0.89 11.83 -14.41
CA VAL A 36 -1.23 11.17 -15.68
C VAL A 36 -1.78 9.77 -15.46
N LEU A 37 -1.18 8.99 -14.57
CA LEU A 37 -1.68 7.65 -14.24
C LEU A 37 -3.08 7.75 -13.62
N SER A 38 -3.25 8.60 -12.61
CA SER A 38 -4.52 8.75 -11.91
C SER A 38 -5.63 9.26 -12.83
N GLU A 39 -5.35 10.24 -13.70
CA GLU A 39 -6.29 10.74 -14.70
C GLU A 39 -6.68 9.66 -15.70
N THR A 40 -5.71 8.88 -16.19
CA THR A 40 -5.95 7.77 -17.11
C THR A 40 -6.81 6.69 -16.47
N PHE A 41 -6.50 6.31 -15.24
CA PHE A 41 -7.32 5.35 -14.48
C PHE A 41 -8.72 5.89 -14.21
N ALA A 42 -8.85 7.15 -13.78
CA ALA A 42 -10.15 7.77 -13.52
C ALA A 42 -11.01 7.80 -14.80
N SER A 43 -10.39 8.11 -15.94
CA SER A 43 -11.06 8.09 -17.25
C SER A 43 -11.52 6.68 -17.61
N ILE A 44 -10.62 5.68 -17.63
CA ILE A 44 -10.96 4.29 -17.95
C ILE A 44 -12.01 3.73 -16.99
N CYS A 45 -11.89 4.03 -15.70
CA CYS A 45 -12.79 3.58 -14.64
C CYS A 45 -14.03 4.48 -14.47
N SER A 46 -14.29 5.40 -15.41
CA SER A 46 -15.49 6.21 -15.43
C SER A 46 -16.74 5.35 -15.64
N VAL A 47 -17.86 5.77 -15.02
CA VAL A 47 -19.17 5.14 -15.19
C VAL A 47 -19.57 5.03 -16.66
N SER A 48 -19.21 6.03 -17.47
CA SER A 48 -19.51 6.08 -18.91
C SER A 48 -18.81 4.98 -19.72
N ASN A 49 -17.72 4.40 -19.22
CA ASN A 49 -16.92 3.40 -19.92
C ASN A 49 -17.26 1.96 -19.49
N TYR A 50 -18.20 1.78 -18.56
CA TYR A 50 -18.63 0.47 -18.12
C TYR A 50 -19.82 -0.06 -18.92
N THR A 51 -19.88 -1.38 -19.07
CA THR A 51 -21.05 -2.04 -19.65
C THR A 51 -22.22 -2.09 -18.64
N GLU A 52 -23.46 -2.07 -19.14
CA GLU A 52 -24.67 -2.13 -18.31
C GLU A 52 -24.71 -3.32 -17.33
N PRO A 53 -24.32 -4.56 -17.73
CA PRO A 53 -24.26 -5.69 -16.79
C PRO A 53 -23.26 -5.45 -15.64
N PHE A 54 -22.11 -4.85 -15.93
CA PHE A 54 -21.11 -4.54 -14.91
C PHE A 54 -21.58 -3.43 -13.98
N LEU A 55 -22.20 -2.37 -14.52
CA LEU A 55 -22.79 -1.29 -13.71
C LEU A 55 -23.86 -1.82 -12.76
N THR A 56 -24.73 -2.69 -13.26
CA THR A 56 -25.76 -3.35 -12.45
C THR A 56 -25.14 -4.14 -11.29
N HIS A 57 -24.09 -4.92 -11.57
CA HIS A 57 -23.40 -5.69 -10.53
C HIS A 57 -22.64 -4.79 -9.53
N LYS A 58 -21.87 -3.82 -10.02
CA LYS A 58 -21.11 -2.85 -9.21
C LYS A 58 -22.01 -2.06 -8.26
N ASN A 59 -23.16 -1.60 -8.75
CA ASN A 59 -24.11 -0.83 -7.94
C ASN A 59 -24.89 -1.70 -6.93
N ARG A 60 -25.02 -3.01 -7.18
CA ARG A 60 -25.58 -3.97 -6.21
C ARG A 60 -24.63 -4.23 -5.06
N ILE A 61 -23.32 -4.24 -5.30
CA ILE A 61 -22.28 -4.40 -4.26
C ILE A 61 -21.93 -3.03 -3.69
N LYS A 62 -22.88 -2.38 -3.00
CA LYS A 62 -22.53 -1.30 -2.09
C LYS A 62 -21.97 -1.92 -0.83
N LEU A 63 -20.66 -1.84 -0.64
CA LEU A 63 -20.01 -2.23 0.61
C LEU A 63 -20.59 -1.37 1.75
N ARG A 64 -21.44 -1.98 2.58
CA ARG A 64 -21.90 -1.38 3.83
C ARG A 64 -20.90 -1.77 4.90
N PHE A 65 -20.00 -0.84 5.22
CA PHE A 65 -19.04 -1.01 6.31
C PHE A 65 -19.71 -0.92 7.68
N GLN A 66 -20.91 -0.36 7.74
CA GLN A 66 -21.75 -0.34 8.94
C GLN A 66 -22.64 -1.56 8.98
N THR A 67 -22.45 -2.39 10.00
CA THR A 67 -23.27 -3.57 10.28
C THR A 67 -23.51 -3.66 11.78
N THR A 68 -24.74 -3.97 12.17
CA THR A 68 -25.07 -4.32 13.57
C THR A 68 -24.83 -5.79 13.85
N LYS A 69 -24.53 -6.59 12.82
CA LYS A 69 -24.17 -8.01 12.97
C LYS A 69 -22.78 -8.11 13.55
N HIS A 70 -22.64 -8.89 14.61
CA HIS A 70 -21.35 -9.30 15.13
C HIS A 70 -20.70 -10.30 14.17
N LEU A 71 -19.72 -9.83 13.39
CA LEU A 71 -18.98 -10.63 12.43
C LEU A 71 -17.59 -10.86 12.99
N SER A 72 -17.10 -12.10 12.96
CA SER A 72 -15.82 -12.48 13.56
C SER A 72 -14.62 -11.73 12.96
N TYR A 73 -14.72 -11.24 11.73
CA TYR A 73 -13.67 -10.43 11.11
C TYR A 73 -13.68 -8.95 11.56
N ASN A 74 -14.74 -8.51 12.24
CA ASN A 74 -14.88 -7.15 12.78
C ASN A 74 -14.55 -7.09 14.28
N THR A 75 -14.10 -8.19 14.89
CA THR A 75 -13.65 -8.17 16.28
C THR A 75 -12.34 -7.42 16.39
N ASP A 76 -12.12 -6.77 17.54
CA ASP A 76 -10.86 -6.09 17.82
C ASP A 76 -9.67 -7.04 17.70
N LEU A 77 -8.57 -6.53 17.16
CA LEU A 77 -7.31 -7.25 17.11
C LEU A 77 -6.87 -7.61 18.52
N THR A 78 -6.43 -8.85 18.71
CA THR A 78 -5.93 -9.34 20.00
C THR A 78 -4.41 -9.33 20.08
N ILE A 79 -3.89 -9.31 21.32
CA ILE A 79 -2.45 -9.41 21.56
C ILE A 79 -1.89 -10.75 21.05
N PHE A 80 -2.67 -11.83 21.13
CA PHE A 80 -2.28 -13.15 20.63
C PHE A 80 -2.11 -13.15 19.11
N GLU A 81 -3.03 -12.53 18.37
CA GLU A 81 -2.93 -12.39 16.91
C GLU A 81 -1.71 -11.55 16.53
N LEU A 82 -1.45 -10.46 17.27
CA LEU A 82 -0.27 -9.62 17.05
C LEU A 82 1.03 -10.42 17.24
N HIS A 83 1.15 -11.18 18.33
CA HIS A 83 2.31 -12.05 18.57
C HIS A 83 2.46 -13.12 17.48
N THR A 84 1.35 -13.78 17.12
CA THR A 84 1.35 -14.84 16.10
C THR A 84 1.77 -14.31 14.74
N LYS A 85 1.39 -13.08 14.39
CA LYS A 85 1.84 -12.47 13.13
C LYS A 85 3.31 -12.07 13.18
N LEU A 86 3.76 -11.48 14.28
CA LEU A 86 5.17 -11.10 14.44
C LEU A 86 6.12 -12.30 14.40
N SER A 87 5.70 -13.47 14.87
CA SER A 87 6.54 -14.70 14.83
C SER A 87 6.72 -15.29 13.42
N VAL A 88 5.81 -14.98 12.49
CA VAL A 88 5.81 -15.53 11.12
C VAL A 88 6.37 -14.54 10.09
N ILE A 89 6.46 -13.25 10.44
CA ILE A 89 6.95 -12.21 9.53
C ILE A 89 8.43 -12.41 9.21
N LYS A 90 8.74 -12.38 7.91
CA LYS A 90 10.12 -12.38 7.38
C LYS A 90 10.72 -10.97 7.42
N HIS A 91 12.04 -10.88 7.36
CA HIS A 91 12.72 -9.61 7.20
C HIS A 91 12.27 -8.91 5.90
N THR A 92 11.70 -7.72 6.04
CA THR A 92 11.38 -6.81 4.93
C THR A 92 12.18 -5.52 5.10
N SER A 93 12.25 -4.73 4.03
CA SER A 93 12.90 -3.43 4.06
C SER A 93 12.22 -2.51 5.09
N PRO A 94 12.98 -1.68 5.82
CA PRO A 94 12.41 -0.71 6.76
C PRO A 94 11.44 0.26 6.09
N GLY A 95 10.45 0.72 6.85
CA GLY A 95 9.54 1.78 6.41
C GLY A 95 10.21 3.16 6.43
N PRO A 96 9.45 4.24 6.13
CA PRO A 96 9.94 5.62 6.24
C PRO A 96 10.36 6.02 7.67
N ASP A 97 9.93 5.25 8.67
CA ASP A 97 10.33 5.38 10.07
C ASP A 97 11.67 4.67 10.39
N GLU A 98 12.28 4.02 9.40
CA GLU A 98 13.52 3.25 9.50
C GLU A 98 13.44 2.06 10.47
N LEU A 99 12.24 1.71 10.94
CA LEU A 99 12.04 0.60 11.85
C LEU A 99 11.97 -0.71 11.08
N THR A 100 12.80 -1.68 11.48
CA THR A 100 12.78 -3.03 10.93
C THR A 100 11.86 -3.93 11.76
N TYR A 101 11.23 -4.92 11.14
CA TYR A 101 10.40 -5.91 11.84
C TYR A 101 11.14 -6.72 12.91
N SER A 102 12.47 -6.84 12.82
CA SER A 102 13.29 -7.45 13.88
C SER A 102 13.17 -6.69 15.20
N ILE A 103 12.99 -5.36 15.17
CA ILE A 103 12.77 -4.57 16.38
C ILE A 103 11.42 -4.94 17.00
N LEU A 104 10.37 -5.07 16.18
CA LEU A 104 9.03 -5.43 16.63
C LEU A 104 8.99 -6.83 17.27
N GLN A 105 9.79 -7.77 16.77
CA GLN A 105 9.89 -9.13 17.32
C GLN A 105 10.51 -9.18 18.73
N HIS A 106 11.37 -8.22 19.08
CA HIS A 106 12.08 -8.18 20.36
C HIS A 106 11.50 -7.15 21.34
N LEU A 107 10.35 -6.56 21.03
CA LEU A 107 9.66 -5.66 21.96
C LEU A 107 9.17 -6.43 23.19
N SER A 108 9.18 -5.74 24.34
CA SER A 108 8.52 -6.25 25.53
C SER A 108 7.00 -6.32 25.31
N GLU A 109 6.34 -7.22 26.04
CA GLU A 109 4.88 -7.38 25.99
C GLU A 109 4.16 -6.05 26.29
N HIS A 110 4.67 -5.26 27.23
CA HIS A 110 4.14 -3.94 27.55
C HIS A 110 4.18 -2.98 26.35
N CYS A 111 5.28 -2.98 25.58
CA CYS A 111 5.39 -2.17 24.36
C CYS A 111 4.40 -2.64 23.28
N LEU A 112 4.25 -3.95 23.09
CA LEU A 112 3.30 -4.52 22.14
C LEU A 112 1.84 -4.20 22.50
N LEU A 113 1.49 -4.25 23.78
CA LEU A 113 0.18 -3.82 24.26
C LEU A 113 -0.09 -2.34 23.99
N ASN A 114 0.91 -1.48 24.10
CA ASN A 114 0.75 -0.06 23.75
C ASN A 114 0.55 0.14 22.24
N ILE A 115 1.26 -0.60 21.41
CA ILE A 115 1.03 -0.60 19.96
C ILE A 115 -0.41 -1.06 19.65
N LEU A 116 -0.86 -2.15 20.28
CA LEU A 116 -2.21 -2.67 20.09
C LEU A 116 -3.27 -1.61 20.46
N LYS A 117 -3.12 -0.93 21.60
CA LYS A 117 -4.01 0.16 22.02
C LYS A 117 -4.04 1.29 20.98
N CYS A 118 -2.89 1.72 20.49
CA CYS A 118 -2.81 2.77 19.46
C CYS A 118 -3.51 2.36 18.15
N LEU A 119 -3.41 1.09 17.76
CA LEU A 119 -4.09 0.57 16.57
C LEU A 119 -5.61 0.56 16.74
N LEU A 120 -6.10 0.11 17.89
CA LEU A 120 -7.54 0.09 18.19
C LEU A 120 -8.14 1.51 18.22
N ILE A 121 -7.43 2.48 18.80
CA ILE A 121 -7.88 3.88 18.80
C ILE A 121 -8.07 4.42 17.37
N LYS A 122 -7.14 4.11 16.45
CA LYS A 122 -7.24 4.53 15.05
C LYS A 122 -8.35 3.84 14.26
N LEU A 123 -8.80 2.67 14.70
CA LEU A 123 -9.87 1.92 14.01
C LEU A 123 -11.27 2.39 14.44
N HIS A 124 -11.38 2.96 15.64
CA HIS A 124 -12.66 3.40 16.23
C HIS A 124 -12.87 4.93 16.25
N GLY A 125 -11.87 5.73 15.84
CA GLY A 125 -11.94 7.19 15.72
C GLY A 125 -11.98 7.64 14.27
#